data_AF-A0A9E0LV65-F1
#
_entry.id   AF-A0A9E0LV65-F1
#
_cell.length_a   1.000
_cell.length_b   1.000
_cell.length_c   1.000
_cell.angle_alpha   90.00
_cell.angle_beta   90.00
_cell.angle_gamma   90.00
#
_symmetry.space_group_name_H-M   'P 1'
#
loop_
_entity.id
_entity.type
_entity.pdbx_description
1 polymer ?
#
loop_
_entity_poly.entity_id
_entity_poly.type
_entity_poly.pdbx_seq_one_letter_code
_entity_poly.pdbx_strand_id
1 'polypeptide(L)'
;MTSGHPHRLPQVTEGAYRDEATNSDLFFITPEKSEREYSPSTLYKDYAISPELVHWESQSTTSQASATGQRYIHHVRNGGNILLFERQRRLAEWGTAPYTLLGAAEYVSHSGDRPIQFVWRLKRAMPADFFRGARVATAQGGGER
;
A
#
# COMPACT_ATOMS: atom_id res chain seq x y z
N MET A 1 24.08 -8.57 -33.24
CA MET A 1 23.97 -9.33 -31.97
C MET A 1 23.89 -8.31 -30.84
N THR A 2 22.68 -7.89 -30.46
CA THR A 2 22.46 -6.92 -29.37
C THR A 2 22.41 -7.68 -28.05
N SER A 3 23.41 -7.45 -27.20
CA SER A 3 23.50 -7.97 -25.84
C SER A 3 22.32 -7.47 -25.01
N GLY A 4 21.42 -8.38 -24.63
CA GLY A 4 20.36 -8.09 -23.66
C GLY A 4 20.96 -7.97 -22.27
N HIS A 5 21.12 -6.74 -21.79
CA HIS A 5 21.37 -6.50 -20.37
C HIS A 5 20.20 -7.08 -19.56
N PRO A 6 20.44 -7.92 -18.54
CA PRO A 6 19.38 -8.33 -17.65
C PRO A 6 18.79 -7.09 -17.00
N HIS A 7 17.49 -6.87 -17.15
CA HIS A 7 16.76 -5.88 -16.36
C HIS A 7 16.92 -6.26 -14.88
N ARG A 8 17.90 -5.64 -14.22
CA ARG A 8 18.08 -5.74 -12.76
C ARG A 8 16.76 -5.29 -12.15
N LEU A 9 16.12 -6.19 -11.39
CA LEU A 9 14.91 -5.84 -10.67
C LEU A 9 15.22 -4.62 -9.80
N PRO A 10 14.42 -3.55 -9.89
CA PRO A 10 14.70 -2.35 -9.14
C PRO A 10 14.73 -2.65 -7.65
N GLN A 11 15.63 -1.97 -6.94
CA GLN A 11 15.71 -2.08 -5.50
C GLN A 11 14.48 -1.38 -4.91
N VAL A 12 13.53 -2.18 -4.40
CA VAL A 12 12.39 -1.69 -3.62
C VAL A 12 12.92 -1.27 -2.25
N THR A 13 12.87 0.01 -1.93
CA THR A 13 13.27 0.53 -0.63
C THR A 13 12.01 0.66 0.23
N GLU A 14 11.93 -0.11 1.31
CA GLU A 14 10.86 0.03 2.32
C GLU A 14 9.45 0.18 1.73
N GLY A 15 9.09 -0.68 0.77
CA GLY A 15 7.72 -0.72 0.22
C GLY A 15 7.37 0.34 -0.83
N ALA A 16 8.32 1.17 -1.32
CA ALA A 16 8.10 2.01 -2.50
C ALA A 16 9.19 1.85 -3.57
N TYR A 17 8.80 2.12 -4.81
CA TYR A 17 9.70 2.20 -5.95
C TYR A 17 9.28 3.34 -6.88
N ARG A 18 10.26 4.11 -7.38
CA ARG A 18 10.04 5.16 -8.36
C ARG A 18 10.50 4.68 -9.74
N ASP A 19 9.59 4.69 -10.70
CA ASP A 19 9.90 4.55 -12.11
C ASP A 19 9.83 5.91 -12.81
N GLU A 20 10.99 6.45 -13.15
CA GLU A 20 11.08 7.75 -13.82
C GLU A 20 10.59 7.70 -15.27
N ALA A 21 10.72 6.55 -15.95
CA ALA A 21 10.36 6.42 -17.36
C ALA A 21 8.85 6.61 -17.59
N THR A 22 8.02 6.11 -16.66
CA THR A 22 6.56 6.26 -16.73
C THR A 22 5.99 7.30 -15.77
N ASN A 23 6.86 8.06 -15.08
CA ASN A 23 6.48 9.01 -14.03
C ASN A 23 5.59 8.36 -12.94
N SER A 24 5.94 7.15 -12.52
CA SER A 24 5.12 6.34 -11.61
C SER A 24 5.82 6.08 -10.28
N ASP A 25 5.10 6.22 -9.17
CA ASP A 25 5.50 5.72 -7.86
C ASP A 25 4.65 4.47 -7.54
N LEU A 26 5.33 3.35 -7.28
CA LEU A 26 4.76 2.05 -7.03
C LEU A 26 4.85 1.76 -5.52
N PHE A 27 3.72 1.49 -4.89
CA PHE A 27 3.64 1.17 -3.46
C PHE A 27 3.31 -0.31 -3.27
N PHE A 28 4.10 -0.97 -2.43
CA PHE A 28 4.02 -2.40 -2.16
C PHE A 28 3.48 -2.65 -0.77
N ILE A 29 2.23 -3.06 -0.72
CA ILE A 29 1.47 -3.38 0.48
C ILE A 29 1.67 -4.85 0.80
N THR A 30 2.16 -5.13 2.01
CA THR A 30 2.18 -6.48 2.56
C THR A 30 1.32 -6.48 3.82
N PRO A 31 0.08 -6.97 3.78
CA PRO A 31 -0.75 -7.08 4.97
C PRO A 31 -0.08 -8.11 5.89
N GLU A 32 0.62 -7.64 6.92
CA GLU A 32 1.22 -8.52 7.91
C GLU A 32 0.12 -8.98 8.88
N LYS A 33 -0.49 -10.12 8.58
CA LYS A 33 -1.35 -10.82 9.55
C LYS A 33 -0.46 -11.72 10.40
N SER A 34 -0.08 -11.27 11.60
CA SER A 34 0.22 -12.23 12.65
C SER A 34 -1.13 -12.67 13.23
N GLU A 35 -1.52 -13.92 13.00
CA GLU A 35 -2.76 -14.48 13.58
C GLU A 35 -2.70 -14.65 15.10
N ARG A 36 -1.65 -14.16 15.78
CA ARG A 36 -1.39 -14.50 17.19
C ARG A 36 -1.43 -13.38 18.21
N GLU A 37 -1.48 -12.11 17.85
CA GLU A 37 -1.50 -11.04 18.87
C GLU A 37 -2.48 -9.93 18.50
N TYR A 38 -3.71 -10.09 18.99
CA TYR A 38 -4.75 -9.08 18.91
C TYR A 38 -4.50 -8.04 20.02
N SER A 39 -3.76 -6.97 19.70
CA SER A 39 -3.82 -5.71 20.43
C SER A 39 -4.35 -4.63 19.48
N PRO A 40 -5.53 -4.01 19.73
CA PRO A 40 -6.17 -3.09 18.79
C PRO A 40 -5.41 -1.79 18.49
N SER A 41 -4.23 -1.58 19.11
CA SER A 41 -3.47 -0.33 19.03
C SER A 41 -2.14 -0.43 18.27
N THR A 42 -1.68 -1.63 17.89
CA THR A 42 -0.35 -1.78 17.27
C THR A 42 -0.30 -2.98 16.33
N LEU A 43 -0.73 -2.82 15.07
CA LEU A 43 -0.24 -3.49 13.84
C LEU A 43 -1.36 -3.50 12.80
N TYR A 44 -1.34 -2.51 11.89
CA TYR A 44 -1.59 -2.66 10.45
C TYR A 44 -1.11 -1.33 9.82
N LYS A 45 0.12 -1.30 9.28
CA LYS A 45 0.66 -0.07 8.67
C LYS A 45 -0.02 0.24 7.34
N ASP A 46 -0.34 -0.79 6.57
CA ASP A 46 -1.01 -0.70 5.27
C ASP A 46 -2.23 -1.63 5.27
N TYR A 47 -3.40 -1.13 4.86
CA TYR A 47 -4.64 -1.91 4.87
C TYR A 47 -5.70 -1.33 3.91
N ALA A 48 -6.57 -2.20 3.41
CA ALA A 48 -7.77 -1.77 2.68
C ALA A 48 -8.81 -1.21 3.66
N ILE A 49 -9.21 0.06 3.48
CA ILE A 49 -10.30 0.70 4.21
C ILE A 49 -11.64 0.27 3.61
N SER A 50 -11.71 0.22 2.28
CA SER A 50 -12.86 -0.24 1.49
C SER A 50 -12.36 -0.83 0.16
N PRO A 51 -13.23 -1.38 -0.70
CA PRO A 51 -12.81 -1.83 -2.04
C PRO A 51 -12.12 -0.75 -2.88
N GLU A 52 -12.36 0.53 -2.58
CA GLU A 52 -11.79 1.65 -3.32
C GLU A 52 -10.75 2.44 -2.52
N LEU A 53 -10.74 2.32 -1.19
CA LEU A 53 -9.86 3.12 -0.33
C LEU A 53 -8.79 2.26 0.33
N VAL A 54 -7.56 2.72 0.26
CA VAL A 54 -6.39 2.02 0.80
C VAL A 54 -5.57 2.96 1.67
N HIS A 55 -5.24 2.52 2.86
CA HIS A 55 -4.27 3.16 3.73
C HIS A 55 -2.87 2.65 3.40
N TRP A 56 -1.91 3.58 3.27
CA TRP A 56 -0.49 3.27 3.09
C TRP A 56 0.38 4.25 3.88
N GLU A 57 1.39 3.73 4.57
CA GLU A 57 2.37 4.54 5.32
C GLU A 57 3.67 4.71 4.52
N SER A 58 4.18 5.93 4.44
CA SER A 58 5.46 6.20 3.79
C SER A 58 6.65 5.66 4.57
N GLN A 59 7.83 5.73 3.94
CA GLN A 59 9.10 5.49 4.64
C GLN A 59 9.24 6.46 5.83
N SER A 60 9.90 5.99 6.89
CA SER A 60 10.06 6.73 8.16
C SER A 60 10.72 8.10 8.00
N THR A 61 11.53 8.27 6.95
CA THR A 61 12.27 9.52 6.68
C THR A 61 11.54 10.47 5.74
N THR A 62 10.52 9.99 5.02
CA THR A 62 9.71 10.80 4.12
C THR A 62 8.85 11.73 4.95
N SER A 63 9.05 13.05 4.80
CA SER A 63 8.23 14.10 5.43
C SER A 63 7.32 14.78 4.42
N GLN A 64 6.24 15.41 4.89
CA GLN A 64 5.33 16.19 4.04
C GLN A 64 6.07 17.27 3.25
N ALA A 65 7.08 17.91 3.86
CA ALA A 65 7.89 18.95 3.22
C ALA A 65 8.99 18.41 2.28
N SER A 66 9.29 17.10 2.32
CA SER A 66 10.30 16.51 1.46
C SER A 66 9.85 16.48 -0.02
N ALA A 67 10.80 16.43 -0.95
CA ALA A 67 10.51 16.32 -2.37
C ALA A 67 9.65 15.07 -2.69
N THR A 68 9.90 13.95 -2.00
CA THR A 68 9.11 12.73 -2.12
C THR A 68 7.69 12.90 -1.60
N GLY A 69 7.52 13.48 -0.40
CA GLY A 69 6.20 13.73 0.19
C GLY A 69 5.36 14.68 -0.69
N GLN A 70 5.96 15.79 -1.15
CA GLN A 70 5.32 16.73 -2.06
C GLN A 70 4.96 16.08 -3.40
N ARG A 71 5.81 15.18 -3.91
CA ARG A 71 5.52 14.42 -5.14
C ARG A 71 4.29 13.54 -4.97
N TYR A 72 4.15 12.82 -3.86
CA TYR A 72 2.98 11.99 -3.59
C TYR A 72 1.71 12.82 -3.44
N ILE A 73 1.76 13.89 -2.62
CA ILE A 73 0.62 14.78 -2.36
C ILE A 73 0.11 15.46 -3.65
N HIS A 74 1.02 15.83 -4.55
CA HIS A 74 0.69 16.57 -5.77
C HIS A 74 0.80 15.73 -7.06
N HIS A 75 0.82 14.40 -6.97
CA HIS A 75 1.09 13.54 -8.14
C HIS A 75 0.14 13.82 -9.31
N VAL A 76 -1.18 13.97 -9.09
CA VAL A 76 -2.15 14.29 -10.16
C VAL A 76 -1.78 15.58 -10.89
N ARG A 77 -1.51 16.66 -10.13
CA ARG A 77 -1.11 17.95 -10.70
C ARG A 77 0.18 17.84 -11.51
N ASN A 78 1.09 16.98 -11.09
CA ASN A 78 2.40 16.77 -11.70
C ASN A 78 2.37 15.70 -12.81
N GLY A 79 1.19 15.18 -13.18
CA GLY A 79 1.04 14.11 -14.16
C GLY A 79 1.67 12.78 -13.74
N GLY A 80 1.92 12.60 -12.44
CA GLY A 80 2.48 11.39 -11.85
C GLY A 80 1.42 10.33 -11.60
N ASN A 81 1.83 9.07 -11.64
CA ASN A 81 0.97 7.92 -11.39
C ASN A 81 1.31 7.29 -10.02
N ILE A 82 0.29 6.90 -9.27
CA ILE A 82 0.43 6.10 -8.06
C ILE A 82 -0.14 4.71 -8.35
N LEU A 83 0.66 3.66 -8.19
CA LEU A 83 0.24 2.28 -8.43
C LEU A 83 0.36 1.47 -7.14
N LEU A 84 -0.73 0.85 -6.71
CA LEU A 84 -0.77 0.03 -5.50
C LEU A 84 -0.63 -1.45 -5.86
N PHE A 85 0.29 -2.13 -5.20
CA PHE A 85 0.53 -3.56 -5.31
C PHE A 85 0.30 -4.22 -3.97
N GLU A 86 -0.38 -5.36 -3.94
CA GLU A 86 -0.57 -6.15 -2.73
C GLU A 86 0.13 -7.50 -2.84
N ARG A 87 0.67 -7.96 -1.72
CA ARG A 87 1.12 -9.33 -1.56
C ARG A 87 0.49 -9.97 -0.32
N GLN A 88 -0.53 -10.77 -0.56
CA GLN A 88 -1.32 -11.43 0.48
C GLN A 88 -0.54 -12.45 1.32
N ARG A 89 0.48 -13.10 0.76
CA ARG A 89 1.32 -14.09 1.46
C ARG A 89 2.79 -13.83 1.12
N ARG A 90 3.67 -13.87 2.11
CA ARG A 90 5.12 -13.71 1.88
C ARG A 90 5.77 -14.95 1.27
N LEU A 91 5.11 -16.11 1.31
CA LEU A 91 5.58 -17.35 0.68
C LEU A 91 4.40 -18.08 0.05
N ALA A 92 4.65 -18.69 -1.10
CA ALA A 92 3.83 -19.67 -1.79
C ALA A 92 4.60 -21.01 -1.83
N GLU A 93 3.96 -22.08 -2.28
CA GLU A 93 4.55 -23.44 -2.32
C GLU A 93 5.85 -23.51 -3.14
N TRP A 94 6.01 -22.61 -4.12
CA TRP A 94 7.18 -22.50 -5.00
C TRP A 94 8.12 -21.33 -4.66
N GLY A 95 8.00 -20.73 -3.45
CA GLY A 95 8.89 -19.67 -2.99
C GLY A 95 8.20 -18.32 -2.81
N THR A 96 8.86 -17.21 -3.17
CA THR A 96 8.31 -15.87 -3.01
C THR A 96 7.06 -15.68 -3.88
N ALA A 97 5.87 -15.73 -3.28
CA ALA A 97 4.61 -15.34 -3.92
C ALA A 97 4.71 -13.99 -4.67
N PRO A 98 4.05 -13.82 -5.83
CA PRO A 98 4.10 -12.57 -6.59
C PRO A 98 3.31 -11.43 -5.91
N TYR A 99 3.64 -10.19 -6.28
CA TYR A 99 2.78 -9.03 -6.03
C TYR A 99 1.66 -8.98 -7.07
N THR A 100 0.46 -8.60 -6.64
CA THR A 100 -0.68 -8.31 -7.53
C THR A 100 -0.89 -6.82 -7.60
N LEU A 101 -1.02 -6.27 -8.82
CA LEU A 101 -1.42 -4.88 -9.01
C LEU A 101 -2.90 -4.71 -8.62
N LEU A 102 -3.17 -3.91 -7.60
CA LEU A 102 -4.53 -3.48 -7.24
C LEU A 102 -5.05 -2.45 -8.24
N GLY A 103 -4.18 -1.53 -8.68
CA GLY A 103 -4.48 -0.57 -9.71
C GLY A 103 -3.84 0.79 -9.48
N ALA A 104 -4.14 1.72 -10.39
CA ALA A 104 -3.80 3.13 -10.24
C ALA A 104 -4.69 3.77 -9.16
N ALA A 105 -4.11 4.68 -8.38
CA ALA A 105 -4.79 5.38 -7.31
C ALA A 105 -4.58 6.89 -7.38
N GLU A 106 -5.49 7.61 -6.72
CA GLU A 106 -5.45 9.05 -6.56
C GLU A 106 -5.45 9.43 -5.07
N TYR A 107 -4.90 10.60 -4.78
CA TYR A 107 -4.69 11.11 -3.42
C TYR A 107 -6.02 11.55 -2.85
N VAL A 108 -6.32 11.13 -1.62
CA VAL A 108 -7.51 11.57 -0.88
C VAL A 108 -7.11 12.47 0.28
N SER A 109 -6.27 11.96 1.18
CA SER A 109 -5.82 12.68 2.37
C SER A 109 -4.50 12.14 2.87
N HIS A 110 -3.85 12.91 3.76
CA HIS A 110 -2.74 12.44 4.55
C HIS A 110 -2.77 13.00 5.97
N SER A 111 -2.04 12.34 6.87
CA SER A 111 -1.76 12.77 8.24
C SER A 111 -0.35 12.30 8.64
N GLY A 112 0.14 12.73 9.80
CA GLY A 112 1.52 12.42 10.22
C GLY A 112 2.57 13.16 9.39
N ASP A 113 3.85 12.92 9.65
CA ASP A 113 4.94 13.56 8.91
C ASP A 113 6.06 12.56 8.65
N ARG A 114 6.66 11.99 9.71
CA ARG A 114 7.71 10.97 9.62
C ARG A 114 7.29 9.71 10.37
N PRO A 115 6.61 8.74 9.74
CA PRO A 115 6.17 8.72 8.34
C PRO A 115 4.85 9.48 8.09
N ILE A 116 4.52 9.72 6.82
CA ILE A 116 3.22 10.21 6.37
C ILE A 116 2.27 9.02 6.18
N GLN A 117 1.07 9.13 6.72
CA GLN A 117 -0.03 8.20 6.50
C GLN A 117 -0.90 8.74 5.37
N PHE A 118 -1.07 7.97 4.30
CA PHE A 118 -1.88 8.35 3.14
C PHE A 118 -3.15 7.51 3.04
N VAL A 119 -4.23 8.17 2.60
CA VAL A 119 -5.41 7.50 2.06
C VAL A 119 -5.42 7.69 0.54
N TRP A 120 -5.41 6.57 -0.16
CA TRP A 120 -5.44 6.48 -1.62
C TRP A 120 -6.79 5.93 -2.08
N ARG A 121 -7.33 6.50 -3.16
CA ARG A 121 -8.51 5.98 -3.85
C ARG A 121 -8.11 5.28 -5.14
N LEU A 122 -8.38 3.99 -5.24
CA LEU A 122 -8.21 3.23 -6.48
C LEU A 122 -9.18 3.72 -7.55
N LYS A 123 -8.70 3.85 -8.79
CA LYS A 123 -9.53 4.22 -9.96
C LYS A 123 -10.52 3.12 -10.36
N ARG A 124 -10.23 1.87 -9.97
CA ARG A 124 -11.12 0.72 -10.12
C ARG A 124 -11.12 -0.02 -8.80
N ALA A 125 -12.30 -0.36 -8.28
CA ALA A 125 -12.42 -1.12 -7.05
C ALA A 125 -11.61 -2.41 -7.12
N MET A 126 -10.98 -2.77 -5.98
CA MET A 126 -10.30 -4.05 -5.84
C MET A 126 -11.25 -5.20 -6.16
N PRO A 127 -10.81 -6.22 -6.91
CA PRO A 127 -11.59 -7.43 -7.06
C PRO A 127 -11.90 -8.04 -5.68
N ALA A 128 -13.08 -8.62 -5.51
CA ALA A 128 -13.57 -9.08 -4.21
C ALA A 128 -12.62 -10.07 -3.50
N ASP A 129 -11.85 -10.85 -4.27
CA ASP A 129 -10.86 -11.82 -3.76
C ASP A 129 -9.68 -11.13 -3.02
N PHE A 130 -9.46 -9.84 -3.26
CA PHE A 130 -8.45 -9.02 -2.57
C PHE A 130 -9.04 -8.28 -1.37
N PHE A 131 -10.36 -8.09 -1.33
CA PHE A 131 -11.04 -7.50 -0.19
C PHE A 131 -11.30 -8.55 0.89
N ARG A 132 -10.27 -8.86 1.69
CA ARG A 132 -10.49 -9.51 2.99
C ARG A 132 -11.02 -8.47 3.98
N GLY A 133 -12.32 -8.23 3.89
CA GLY A 133 -13.03 -7.25 4.70
C GLY A 133 -12.64 -7.33 6.18
N ALA A 134 -12.28 -6.17 6.72
CA ALA A 134 -12.38 -5.89 8.13
C ALA A 134 -13.86 -6.09 8.54
N ARG A 135 -14.22 -7.31 8.93
CA ARG A 135 -15.46 -7.62 9.63
C ARG A 135 -15.15 -8.64 10.70
N VAL A 136 -14.79 -8.17 11.91
CA VAL A 136 -15.40 -8.55 13.19
C VAL A 136 -14.99 -7.51 14.24
N ALA A 137 -15.86 -6.52 14.47
CA ALA A 137 -15.92 -5.78 15.74
C ALA A 137 -17.28 -5.07 15.81
N THR A 138 -18.34 -5.85 15.96
CA THR A 138 -19.64 -5.30 16.36
C THR A 138 -20.14 -6.12 17.53
N ALA A 139 -19.95 -5.52 18.71
CA ALA A 139 -20.63 -5.72 19.99
C ALA A 139 -21.35 -7.06 20.23
N GLN A 140 -20.72 -7.92 21.04
CA GLN A 140 -21.43 -8.74 22.03
C GLN A 140 -21.12 -8.11 23.39
N GLY A 141 -22.06 -7.34 23.92
CA GLY A 141 -21.89 -6.56 25.14
C GLY A 141 -23.24 -6.07 25.65
N GLY A 142 -24.00 -6.98 26.24
CA GLY A 142 -25.26 -6.73 26.95
C GLY A 142 -25.87 -8.11 27.21
N GLY A 143 -25.65 -8.75 28.35
CA GLY A 143 -25.93 -8.21 29.68
C GLY A 143 -27.27 -8.77 30.12
N GLU A 144 -27.31 -10.09 30.37
CA GLU A 144 -28.46 -10.75 31.01
C GLU A 144 -28.52 -10.30 32.47
N ARG A 145 -29.72 -9.95 32.92
CA ARG A 145 -30.08 -9.83 34.34
C ARG A 145 -30.75 -11.12 34.78
#